data_AF-A0A671TMK8-F1
#
_entry.id   AF-A0A671TMK8-F1
#
_cell.length_a   1.000
_cell.length_b   1.000
_cell.length_c   1.000
_cell.angle_alpha   90.00
_cell.angle_beta   90.00
_cell.angle_gamma   90.00
#
_symmetry.space_group_name_H-M   'P 1'
#
loop_
_entity.id
_entity.type
_entity.pdbx_description
1 polymer ?
#
loop_
_entity_poly.entity_id
_entity_poly.type
_entity_poly.pdbx_seq_one_letter_code
_entity_poly.pdbx_strand_id
1 'polypeptide(L)'
;ALTAVLQYIFNSDVAVLDYRAPSLAANSISTHFSGDREAAVVLDVACGTGLVAQQVNLQDQNLLTDGLSSLPAGLFDVVVIVGALSVGQVPVDVVRELFKSTKPGGYICMTTRSNHDNLQYKASLERELKQMEEEELWTCVEYSQVEDWERAVSEQEHGYISGAVYIYKKLYVDTVPVAACIFSPAQRTY
;
A
#
# COMPACT_ATOMS: atom_id res chain seq x y z
N ALA A 1 14.34 2.96 12.26
CA ALA A 1 14.13 2.00 11.15
C ALA A 1 13.39 2.64 9.96
N LEU A 2 12.22 3.27 10.18
CA LEU A 2 11.46 3.96 9.12
C LEU A 2 12.31 5.05 8.43
N THR A 3 13.07 5.85 9.18
CA THR A 3 13.96 6.88 8.62
C THR A 3 14.94 6.31 7.58
N ALA A 4 15.51 5.13 7.84
CA ALA A 4 16.45 4.46 6.93
C ALA A 4 15.75 3.88 5.70
N VAL A 5 14.54 3.32 5.85
CA VAL A 5 13.73 2.83 4.72
C VAL A 5 13.28 4.00 3.84
N LEU A 6 12.81 5.08 4.44
CA LEU A 6 12.46 6.29 3.69
C LEU A 6 13.67 6.86 2.97
N GLN A 7 14.85 6.87 3.60
CA GLN A 7 16.08 7.31 2.95
C GLN A 7 16.52 6.37 1.83
N TYR A 8 16.32 5.04 1.96
CA TYR A 8 16.53 4.10 0.87
C TYR A 8 15.58 4.35 -0.30
N ILE A 9 14.28 4.53 -0.04
CA ILE A 9 13.27 4.90 -1.04
C ILE A 9 13.64 6.25 -1.70
N PHE A 10 14.17 7.19 -0.91
CA PHE A 10 14.65 8.50 -1.40
C PHE A 10 15.90 8.39 -2.27
N ASN A 11 16.82 7.50 -1.92
CA ASN A 11 18.15 7.33 -2.54
C ASN A 11 18.20 6.19 -3.57
N SER A 12 17.09 5.51 -3.86
CA SER A 12 16.96 4.73 -5.10
C SER A 12 17.02 5.72 -6.27
N ASP A 13 18.25 6.10 -6.64
CA ASP A 13 18.60 6.96 -7.76
C ASP A 13 18.15 6.29 -9.05
N VAL A 14 16.86 6.41 -9.38
CA VAL A 14 16.37 6.21 -10.74
C VAL A 14 16.57 7.55 -11.46
N ALA A 15 17.83 7.94 -11.65
CA ALA A 15 18.22 9.09 -12.49
C ALA A 15 17.78 8.93 -13.96
N VAL A 16 17.25 7.75 -14.29
CA VAL A 16 16.57 7.42 -15.52
C VAL A 16 15.11 7.85 -15.36
N LEU A 17 14.73 8.94 -16.06
CA LEU A 17 13.35 9.44 -16.26
C LEU A 17 12.78 10.44 -15.25
N ASP A 18 13.58 11.05 -14.38
CA ASP A 18 13.06 11.99 -13.38
C ASP A 18 11.90 11.37 -12.57
N TYR A 19 12.05 10.10 -12.18
CA TYR A 19 11.02 9.31 -11.53
C TYR A 19 10.79 9.77 -10.08
N ARG A 20 9.66 10.42 -9.81
CA ARG A 20 9.42 11.09 -8.52
C ARG A 20 8.65 10.27 -7.50
N ALA A 21 8.02 9.17 -7.89
CA ALA A 21 7.17 8.36 -7.02
C ALA A 21 7.80 7.99 -5.67
N PRO A 22 9.07 7.52 -5.59
CA PRO A 22 9.66 7.09 -4.33
C PRO A 22 9.80 8.26 -3.36
N SER A 23 10.35 9.39 -3.81
CA SER A 23 10.52 10.59 -2.98
C SER A 23 9.18 11.15 -2.50
N LEU A 24 8.15 11.15 -3.35
CA LEU A 24 6.81 11.62 -2.99
C LEU A 24 6.17 10.71 -1.95
N ALA A 25 6.20 9.40 -2.16
CA ALA A 25 5.71 8.43 -1.18
C ALA A 25 6.41 8.59 0.18
N ALA A 26 7.75 8.71 0.16
CA ALA A 26 8.53 8.86 1.38
C ALA A 26 8.20 10.16 2.13
N ASN A 27 8.03 11.27 1.42
CA ASN A 27 7.65 12.55 1.99
C ASN A 27 6.25 12.51 2.61
N SER A 28 5.28 11.93 1.89
CA SER A 28 3.91 11.81 2.39
C SER A 28 3.86 10.92 3.65
N ILE A 29 4.55 9.78 3.67
CA ILE A 29 4.64 8.93 4.87
C ILE A 29 5.30 9.68 6.03
N SER A 30 6.42 10.35 5.77
CA SER A 30 7.13 11.15 6.77
C SER A 30 6.22 12.25 7.34
N THR A 31 5.29 12.79 6.56
CA THR A 31 4.37 13.83 7.02
C THR A 31 3.29 13.26 7.94
N HIS A 32 2.73 12.09 7.61
CA HIS A 32 1.54 11.55 8.28
C HIS A 32 1.82 10.52 9.37
N PHE A 33 2.96 9.84 9.34
CA PHE A 33 3.29 8.81 10.31
C PHE A 33 3.55 9.43 11.69
N SER A 34 2.71 9.07 12.65
CA SER A 34 2.72 9.59 14.02
C SER A 34 3.30 8.62 15.05
N GLY A 35 3.80 7.45 14.65
CA GLY A 35 4.40 6.46 15.55
C GLY A 35 5.89 6.71 15.82
N ASP A 36 6.51 5.80 16.60
CA ASP A 36 7.96 5.81 16.80
C ASP A 36 8.68 5.37 15.51
N ARG A 37 9.36 6.32 14.85
CA ARG A 37 10.07 6.08 13.59
C ARG A 37 11.25 5.13 13.73
N GLU A 38 11.84 5.05 14.92
CA GLU A 38 12.98 4.18 15.14
C GLU A 38 12.56 2.73 15.35
N ALA A 39 11.42 2.52 16.02
CA ALA A 39 10.85 1.19 16.26
C ALA A 39 9.91 0.68 15.14
N ALA A 40 9.47 1.56 14.23
CA ALA A 40 8.52 1.20 13.17
C ALA A 40 9.02 0.09 12.24
N VAL A 41 8.18 -0.92 12.03
CA VAL A 41 8.40 -2.00 11.07
C VAL A 41 7.73 -1.63 9.75
N VAL A 42 8.53 -1.56 8.69
CA VAL A 42 8.09 -1.12 7.35
C VAL A 42 8.20 -2.27 6.36
N LEU A 43 7.15 -2.49 5.57
CA LEU A 43 7.18 -3.37 4.42
C LEU A 43 7.21 -2.55 3.13
N ASP A 44 8.22 -2.79 2.29
CA ASP A 44 8.29 -2.26 0.92
C ASP A 44 7.97 -3.37 -0.09
N VAL A 45 6.80 -3.27 -0.69
CA VAL A 45 6.27 -4.24 -1.64
C VAL A 45 6.72 -3.86 -3.05
N ALA A 46 7.26 -4.84 -3.77
CA ALA A 46 7.78 -4.69 -5.13
C ALA A 46 8.99 -3.75 -5.27
N CYS A 47 9.91 -3.74 -4.29
CA CYS A 47 11.11 -2.86 -4.21
C CYS A 47 12.18 -3.02 -5.33
N GLY A 48 11.88 -3.71 -6.43
CA GLY A 48 12.73 -3.81 -7.61
C GLY A 48 14.04 -4.61 -7.48
N THR A 49 14.56 -4.89 -6.27
CA THR A 49 15.89 -5.55 -6.09
C THR A 49 15.92 -6.77 -5.16
N GLY A 50 14.78 -7.24 -4.65
CA GLY A 50 14.65 -8.62 -4.16
C GLY A 50 14.75 -8.83 -2.65
N LEU A 51 13.58 -9.11 -2.07
CA LEU A 51 13.42 -10.31 -1.24
C LEU A 51 12.40 -11.30 -1.85
N VAL A 52 11.64 -10.87 -2.85
CA VAL A 52 10.79 -11.73 -3.67
C VAL A 52 11.43 -12.01 -5.04
N ALA A 53 12.15 -11.05 -5.63
CA ALA A 53 12.74 -11.17 -6.99
C ALA A 53 13.83 -12.26 -7.17
N GLN A 54 14.52 -12.72 -6.12
CA GLN A 54 15.56 -13.76 -6.28
C GLN A 54 15.00 -15.18 -6.49
N GLN A 55 13.69 -15.38 -6.26
CA GLN A 55 13.02 -16.66 -6.53
C GLN A 55 11.89 -16.53 -7.57
N VAL A 56 11.46 -15.31 -7.93
CA VAL A 56 10.28 -15.10 -8.77
C VAL A 56 10.63 -14.55 -10.14
N ASN A 57 10.30 -15.33 -11.16
CA ASN A 57 10.17 -14.85 -12.52
C ASN A 57 9.00 -13.85 -12.53
N LEU A 58 9.24 -12.57 -12.85
CA LEU A 58 8.26 -11.46 -12.82
C LEU A 58 7.03 -11.65 -13.75
N GLN A 59 6.83 -12.84 -14.31
CA GLN A 59 5.67 -13.20 -15.11
C GLN A 59 4.51 -13.75 -14.28
N ASP A 60 4.72 -14.11 -13.00
CA ASP A 60 3.69 -14.70 -12.15
C ASP A 60 3.12 -13.69 -11.14
N GLN A 61 2.13 -12.93 -11.62
CA GLN A 61 1.36 -11.92 -10.87
C GLN A 61 0.78 -12.45 -9.55
N ASN A 62 0.42 -13.74 -9.53
CA ASN A 62 -0.18 -14.40 -8.37
C ASN A 62 0.79 -14.56 -7.20
N LEU A 63 2.10 -14.56 -7.45
CA LEU A 63 3.08 -14.90 -6.43
C LEU A 63 3.33 -13.77 -5.42
N LEU A 64 3.11 -12.51 -5.83
CA LEU A 64 3.12 -11.37 -4.91
C LEU A 64 1.93 -11.43 -3.95
N THR A 65 0.73 -11.68 -4.48
CA THR A 65 -0.50 -11.83 -3.69
C THR A 65 -0.38 -13.05 -2.76
N ASP A 66 0.02 -14.21 -3.28
CA ASP A 66 0.21 -15.44 -2.50
C ASP A 66 1.26 -15.26 -1.39
N GLY A 67 2.38 -14.60 -1.72
CA GLY A 67 3.43 -14.27 -0.76
C GLY A 67 2.92 -13.39 0.37
N LEU A 68 2.14 -12.36 0.04
CA LEU A 68 1.59 -11.44 1.03
C LEU A 68 0.48 -12.10 1.88
N SER A 69 -0.36 -12.95 1.28
CA SER A 69 -1.37 -13.74 1.97
C SER A 69 -0.79 -14.78 2.94
N SER A 70 0.46 -15.21 2.72
CA SER A 70 1.16 -16.12 3.63
C SER A 70 1.70 -15.43 4.89
N LEU A 71 1.78 -14.09 4.90
CA LEU A 71 2.24 -13.34 6.06
C LEU A 71 1.16 -13.31 7.15
N PRO A 72 1.55 -13.38 8.43
CA PRO A 72 0.64 -13.07 9.53
C PRO A 72 0.02 -11.67 9.36
N ALA A 73 -1.25 -11.55 9.73
CA ALA A 73 -1.96 -10.27 9.69
C ALA A 73 -1.39 -9.29 10.74
N GLY A 74 -1.37 -8.00 10.41
CA GLY A 74 -1.06 -6.94 11.36
C GLY A 74 0.39 -6.89 11.84
N LEU A 75 1.37 -7.13 10.96
CA LEU A 75 2.79 -7.11 11.31
C LEU A 75 3.48 -5.76 11.11
N PHE A 76 3.02 -4.95 10.15
CA PHE A 76 3.73 -3.75 9.72
C PHE A 76 3.06 -2.48 10.18
N ASP A 77 3.84 -1.52 10.69
CA ASP A 77 3.38 -0.18 11.05
C ASP A 77 3.13 0.67 9.79
N VAL A 78 3.94 0.44 8.75
CA VAL A 78 3.81 1.07 7.44
C VAL A 78 4.00 0.03 6.34
N VAL A 79 3.09 0.02 5.36
CA VAL A 79 3.23 -0.77 4.13
C VAL A 79 3.28 0.18 2.95
N VAL A 80 4.25 0.01 2.06
CA VAL A 80 4.43 0.85 0.87
C VAL A 80 4.44 -0.01 -0.39
N ILE A 81 3.85 0.49 -1.47
CA ILE A 81 3.99 -0.06 -2.81
C ILE A 81 4.17 1.08 -3.80
N VAL A 82 5.36 1.16 -4.37
CA VAL A 82 5.78 2.26 -5.24
C VAL A 82 5.99 1.75 -6.65
N GLY A 83 5.36 2.40 -7.64
CA GLY A 83 5.60 2.11 -9.06
C GLY A 83 5.07 0.80 -9.62
N ALA A 84 4.46 -0.06 -8.80
CA ALA A 84 4.04 -1.40 -9.21
C ALA A 84 2.53 -1.55 -9.46
N LEU A 85 1.71 -0.62 -8.96
CA LEU A 85 0.26 -0.63 -9.17
C LEU A 85 -0.07 -0.12 -10.58
N SER A 86 0.08 -0.99 -11.58
CA SER A 86 -0.23 -0.67 -12.98
C SER A 86 -0.73 -1.91 -13.74
N VAL A 87 -1.40 -1.67 -14.87
CA VAL A 87 -1.78 -2.72 -15.83
C VAL A 87 -0.58 -3.60 -16.18
N GLY A 88 -0.77 -4.92 -16.07
CA GLY A 88 0.26 -5.92 -16.36
C GLY A 88 1.37 -6.06 -15.31
N GLN A 89 1.28 -5.37 -14.15
CA GLN A 89 2.31 -5.39 -13.11
C GLN A 89 1.90 -5.96 -11.77
N VAL A 90 0.81 -5.47 -11.16
CA VAL A 90 0.25 -6.00 -9.91
C VAL A 90 -1.27 -5.86 -9.97
N PRO A 91 -2.06 -6.90 -9.71
CA PRO A 91 -3.53 -6.80 -9.71
C PRO A 91 -4.04 -5.92 -8.55
N VAL A 92 -5.24 -5.36 -8.71
CA VAL A 92 -5.85 -4.45 -7.71
C VAL A 92 -6.20 -5.16 -6.40
N ASP A 93 -6.47 -6.47 -6.44
CA ASP A 93 -6.81 -7.25 -5.24
C ASP A 93 -5.69 -7.31 -4.19
N VAL A 94 -4.43 -7.07 -4.58
CA VAL A 94 -3.29 -6.92 -3.67
C VAL A 94 -3.58 -5.92 -2.55
N VAL A 95 -4.40 -4.90 -2.82
CA VAL A 95 -4.76 -3.83 -1.88
C VAL A 95 -5.32 -4.39 -0.58
N ARG A 96 -6.10 -5.47 -0.65
CA ARG A 96 -6.65 -6.16 0.53
C ARG A 96 -5.58 -6.91 1.31
N GLU A 97 -4.55 -7.42 0.65
CA GLU A 97 -3.42 -8.08 1.29
C GLU A 97 -2.46 -7.07 1.95
N LEU A 98 -2.25 -5.89 1.34
CA LEU A 98 -1.56 -4.76 1.97
C LEU A 98 -2.29 -4.36 3.26
N PHE A 99 -3.61 -4.26 3.21
CA PHE A 99 -4.43 -3.98 4.39
C PHE A 99 -4.31 -5.05 5.48
N LYS A 100 -4.37 -6.34 5.12
CA LYS A 100 -4.27 -7.45 6.09
C LYS A 100 -2.93 -7.44 6.81
N SER A 101 -1.83 -7.24 6.08
CA SER A 101 -0.47 -7.22 6.64
C SER A 101 -0.19 -5.98 7.53
N THR A 102 -0.97 -4.91 7.38
CA THR A 102 -0.82 -3.66 8.16
C THR A 102 -1.45 -3.78 9.55
N LYS A 103 -0.78 -3.26 10.59
CA LYS A 103 -1.29 -3.16 11.96
C LYS A 103 -2.53 -2.26 12.05
N PRO A 104 -3.46 -2.49 13.00
CA PRO A 104 -4.44 -1.48 13.39
C PRO A 104 -3.77 -0.14 13.72
N GLY A 105 -4.26 0.96 13.15
CA GLY A 105 -3.64 2.28 13.27
C GLY A 105 -2.41 2.50 12.38
N GLY A 106 -1.94 1.48 11.66
CA GLY A 106 -0.84 1.57 10.69
C GLY A 106 -1.24 2.23 9.38
N TYR A 107 -0.24 2.49 8.53
CA TYR A 107 -0.38 3.29 7.31
C TYR A 107 -0.05 2.48 6.06
N ILE A 108 -0.78 2.73 4.98
CA ILE A 108 -0.53 2.14 3.67
C ILE A 108 -0.30 3.29 2.69
N CYS A 109 0.85 3.30 2.02
CA CYS A 109 1.18 4.25 0.97
C CYS A 109 1.24 3.55 -0.39
N MET A 110 0.47 4.04 -1.33
CA MET A 110 0.33 3.48 -2.67
C MET A 110 0.62 4.57 -3.70
N THR A 111 1.27 4.20 -4.79
CA THR A 111 1.46 5.10 -5.92
C THR A 111 1.10 4.44 -7.23
N THR A 112 0.60 5.21 -8.18
CA THR A 112 0.29 4.73 -9.53
C THR A 112 0.48 5.84 -10.55
N ARG A 113 0.86 5.48 -11.78
CA ARG A 113 0.88 6.41 -12.92
C ARG A 113 -0.53 6.62 -13.47
N SER A 114 -0.74 7.72 -14.17
CA SER A 114 -2.04 8.13 -14.73
C SER A 114 -2.00 8.29 -16.26
N ASN A 115 -1.09 7.58 -16.91
CA ASN A 115 -0.92 7.59 -18.36
C ASN A 115 -2.03 6.80 -19.08
N HIS A 116 -2.16 6.92 -20.41
CA HIS A 116 -3.36 6.49 -21.14
C HIS A 116 -3.71 5.02 -20.91
N ASP A 117 -2.70 4.14 -21.02
CA ASP A 117 -2.87 2.70 -20.88
C ASP A 117 -3.24 2.27 -19.44
N ASN A 118 -2.95 3.12 -18.44
CA ASN A 118 -3.20 2.81 -17.04
C ASN A 118 -4.52 3.38 -16.50
N LEU A 119 -5.28 4.14 -17.29
CA LEU A 119 -6.50 4.81 -16.83
C LEU A 119 -7.55 3.83 -16.30
N GLN A 120 -7.79 2.72 -16.99
CA GLN A 120 -8.78 1.72 -16.56
C GLN A 120 -8.33 1.00 -15.27
N TYR A 121 -7.03 0.72 -15.16
CA TYR A 121 -6.44 0.13 -13.96
C TYR A 121 -6.60 1.09 -12.77
N LYS A 122 -6.20 2.36 -12.94
CA LYS A 122 -6.32 3.40 -11.92
C LYS A 122 -7.78 3.59 -11.47
N ALA A 123 -8.73 3.61 -12.40
CA ALA A 123 -10.15 3.70 -12.06
C ALA A 123 -10.64 2.50 -11.25
N SER A 124 -10.08 1.32 -11.48
CA SER A 124 -10.42 0.11 -10.71
C SER A 124 -9.75 0.12 -9.33
N LEU A 125 -8.51 0.58 -9.25
CA LEU A 125 -7.81 0.84 -7.99
C LEU A 125 -8.59 1.83 -7.12
N GLU A 126 -8.95 3.00 -7.64
CA GLU A 126 -9.69 4.03 -6.88
C GLU A 126 -11.07 3.56 -6.43
N ARG A 127 -11.73 2.69 -7.22
CA ARG A 127 -12.99 2.05 -6.80
C ARG A 127 -12.77 1.14 -5.59
N GLU A 128 -11.74 0.31 -5.61
CA GLU A 128 -11.40 -0.58 -4.48
C GLU A 128 -11.06 0.22 -3.23
N LEU A 129 -10.24 1.28 -3.38
CA LEU A 129 -9.84 2.15 -2.27
C LEU A 129 -11.04 2.82 -1.60
N LYS A 130 -11.96 3.33 -2.42
CA LYS A 130 -13.20 3.93 -1.95
C LYS A 130 -14.12 2.91 -1.30
N GLN A 131 -14.27 1.73 -1.89
CA GLN A 131 -15.07 0.66 -1.32
C GLN A 131 -14.57 0.28 0.09
N MET A 132 -13.26 0.14 0.27
CA MET A 132 -12.66 -0.15 1.57
C MET A 132 -12.87 0.96 2.61
N GLU A 133 -12.98 2.22 2.17
CA GLU A 133 -13.32 3.34 3.03
C GLU A 133 -14.81 3.33 3.41
N GLU A 134 -15.70 3.01 2.47
CA GLU A 134 -17.14 2.79 2.72
C GLU A 134 -17.41 1.60 3.66
N GLU A 135 -16.55 0.58 3.63
CA GLU A 135 -16.55 -0.56 4.55
C GLU A 135 -15.94 -0.25 5.93
N GLU A 136 -15.54 1.01 6.18
CA GLU A 136 -14.95 1.47 7.46
C GLU A 136 -13.68 0.70 7.86
N LEU A 137 -12.94 0.17 6.88
CA LEU A 137 -11.68 -0.54 7.14
C LEU A 137 -10.52 0.42 7.37
N TRP A 138 -10.53 1.54 6.66
CA TRP A 138 -9.51 2.59 6.73
C TRP A 138 -10.10 3.96 6.43
N THR A 139 -9.27 5.00 6.55
CA THR A 139 -9.60 6.36 6.12
C THR A 139 -8.49 6.92 5.23
N CYS A 140 -8.88 7.67 4.20
CA CYS A 140 -7.95 8.40 3.36
C CYS A 140 -7.33 9.56 4.15
N VAL A 141 -6.01 9.53 4.28
CA VAL A 141 -5.21 10.57 4.95
C VAL A 141 -4.63 11.55 3.93
N GLU A 142 -4.26 11.06 2.75
CA GLU A 142 -3.76 11.89 1.66
C GLU A 142 -4.15 11.30 0.30
N TYR A 143 -4.57 12.19 -0.60
CA TYR A 143 -4.58 11.98 -2.04
C TYR A 143 -3.87 13.16 -2.70
N SER A 144 -2.81 12.86 -3.47
CA SER A 144 -2.01 13.86 -4.16
C SER A 144 -1.83 13.47 -5.62
N GLN A 145 -2.45 14.20 -6.53
CA GLN A 145 -2.19 14.10 -7.98
C GLN A 145 -0.94 14.91 -8.33
N VAL A 146 -0.08 14.34 -9.16
CA VAL A 146 1.20 14.95 -9.56
C VAL A 146 1.30 14.92 -11.08
N GLU A 147 1.34 16.10 -11.69
CA GLU A 147 1.38 16.26 -13.15
C GLU A 147 2.71 15.80 -13.75
N ASP A 148 3.82 16.24 -13.18
CA ASP A 148 5.16 15.82 -13.61
C ASP A 148 5.64 14.66 -12.73
N TRP A 149 5.14 13.45 -13.02
CA TRP A 149 5.42 12.24 -12.21
C TRP A 149 6.70 11.52 -12.65
N GLU A 150 6.82 11.22 -13.94
CA GLU A 150 7.99 10.64 -14.58
C GLU A 150 8.01 10.99 -16.07
N ARG A 151 9.18 10.93 -16.71
CA ARG A 151 9.29 11.15 -18.15
C ARG A 151 8.70 9.98 -18.93
N ALA A 152 7.90 10.31 -19.93
CA ALA A 152 7.32 9.34 -20.85
C ALA A 152 8.42 8.55 -21.59
N VAL A 153 8.26 7.23 -21.61
CA VAL A 153 9.15 6.29 -22.33
C VAL A 153 8.54 5.69 -23.58
N SER A 154 7.23 5.84 -23.77
CA SER A 154 6.53 5.31 -24.93
C SER A 154 6.66 6.26 -26.12
N GLU A 155 6.66 5.73 -27.35
CA GLU A 155 6.67 6.56 -28.56
C GLU A 155 5.38 7.40 -28.72
N GLN A 156 4.32 7.01 -28.01
CA GLN A 156 2.97 7.59 -28.09
C GLN A 156 2.74 8.70 -27.06
N GLU A 157 3.59 8.80 -26.03
CA GLU A 157 3.51 9.82 -24.99
C GLU A 157 4.77 10.70 -25.06
N HIS A 158 4.60 12.00 -24.93
CA HIS A 158 5.70 12.96 -25.00
C HIS A 158 5.76 13.79 -23.72
N GLY A 159 6.97 14.08 -23.24
CA GLY A 159 7.17 14.90 -22.04
C GLY A 159 7.05 14.08 -20.76
N TYR A 160 6.17 14.50 -19.85
CA TYR A 160 5.91 13.83 -18.58
C TYR A 160 4.57 13.12 -18.61
N ILE A 161 4.49 11.99 -17.91
CA ILE A 161 3.22 11.41 -17.51
C ILE A 161 2.89 11.89 -16.09
N SER A 162 1.60 11.94 -15.77
CA SER A 162 1.11 12.23 -14.42
C SER A 162 0.97 10.96 -13.59
N GLY A 163 0.78 11.11 -12.29
CA GLY A 163 0.60 10.03 -11.34
C GLY A 163 -0.11 10.49 -10.07
N ALA A 164 -0.26 9.58 -9.11
CA ALA A 164 -0.92 9.84 -7.86
C ALA A 164 -0.24 9.11 -6.68
N VAL A 165 -0.29 9.76 -5.52
CA VAL A 165 0.04 9.19 -4.22
C VAL A 165 -1.25 9.08 -3.41
N TYR A 166 -1.43 7.93 -2.76
CA TYR A 166 -2.51 7.66 -1.83
C TYR A 166 -1.91 7.23 -0.49
N ILE A 167 -2.40 7.82 0.61
CA ILE A 167 -2.12 7.32 1.96
C ILE A 167 -3.42 7.03 2.67
N TYR A 168 -3.54 5.80 3.15
CA TYR A 168 -4.66 5.35 3.98
C TYR A 168 -4.16 4.94 5.35
N LYS A 169 -4.95 5.23 6.38
CA LYS A 169 -4.71 4.76 7.74
C LYS A 169 -5.72 3.68 8.09
N LYS A 170 -5.21 2.49 8.42
CA LYS A 170 -6.04 1.36 8.88
C LYS A 170 -6.72 1.70 10.20
N LEU A 171 -8.02 1.51 10.26
CA LEU A 171 -8.80 1.75 11.47
C LEU A 171 -8.62 0.60 12.47
N TYR A 172 -8.90 0.89 13.74
CA TYR A 172 -9.00 -0.14 14.76
C TYR A 172 -10.32 -0.87 14.55
N VAL A 173 -10.25 -2.11 14.09
CA VAL A 173 -11.43 -2.98 14.07
C VAL A 173 -11.53 -3.56 15.47
N ASP A 174 -12.54 -3.13 16.23
CA ASP A 174 -12.86 -3.76 17.51
C ASP A 174 -13.23 -5.22 17.26
N THR A 175 -12.29 -6.14 17.50
CA THR A 175 -12.64 -7.55 17.64
C THR A 175 -13.30 -7.75 18.99
N VAL A 176 -14.53 -7.27 19.15
CA VAL A 176 -15.42 -7.86 20.15
C VAL A 176 -15.98 -9.11 19.49
N PRO A 177 -15.69 -10.34 19.98
CA PRO A 177 -16.43 -11.49 19.52
C PRO A 177 -17.87 -11.26 19.93
N VAL A 178 -18.77 -11.08 18.96
CA VAL A 178 -20.23 -11.07 19.18
C VAL A 178 -20.69 -12.51 19.46
N ALA A 179 -20.13 -13.14 20.49
CA ALA A 179 -20.42 -14.52 20.87
C ALA A 179 -19.93 -14.83 22.30
N ALA A 180 -20.28 -14.00 23.29
CA ALA A 180 -20.13 -14.40 24.70
C ALA A 180 -21.10 -13.70 25.67
N CYS A 181 -22.28 -13.29 25.21
CA CYS A 181 -23.41 -12.99 26.11
C CYS A 181 -24.34 -14.21 26.21
N ILE A 182 -23.78 -15.36 26.58
CA ILE A 182 -24.55 -16.45 27.20
C ILE A 182 -23.88 -16.74 28.53
N PHE A 183 -24.21 -15.96 29.55
CA PHE A 183 -24.09 -16.40 30.93
C PHE A 183 -25.48 -16.35 31.55
N SER A 184 -26.08 -17.54 31.59
CA SER A 184 -27.19 -17.88 32.48
C SER A 184 -26.74 -17.72 33.94
N PRO A 185 -27.59 -17.22 34.84
CA PRO A 185 -27.47 -17.54 36.25
C PRO A 185 -28.55 -18.56 36.64
N ALA A 186 -28.05 -19.74 36.95
CA ALA A 186 -28.29 -20.45 38.21
C ALA A 186 -29.71 -20.97 38.51
N GLN A 187 -29.75 -22.30 38.58
CA GLN A 187 -30.43 -23.09 39.60
C GLN A 187 -30.80 -22.30 40.87
N ARG A 188 -32.10 -22.35 41.24
CA ARG A 188 -32.51 -22.41 42.64
C ARG A 188 -33.44 -23.59 42.83
N THR A 189 -32.89 -24.64 43.42
CA THR A 189 -33.58 -25.49 44.38
C THR A 189 -34.03 -24.63 45.57
N TYR A 190 -35.33 -24.56 45.83
CA TYR A 190 -36.02 -24.97 47.06
C TYR A 190 -37.53 -24.92 46.80
#